data_AF-A0A822EDZ0-F1
#
_entry.id   AF-A0A822EDZ0-F1
#
_cell.length_a   1.000
_cell.length_b   1.000
_cell.length_c   1.000
_cell.angle_alpha   90.00
_cell.angle_beta   90.00
_cell.angle_gamma   90.00
#
_symmetry.space_group_name_H-M   'P 1'
#
loop_
_entity.id
_entity.type
_entity.pdbx_description
1 polymer ?
#
loop_
_entity_poly.entity_id
_entity_poly.type
_entity_poly.pdbx_seq_one_letter_code
_entity_poly.pdbx_strand_id
1 'polypeptide(L)' 'TMLMNIRDLKWDSQLCEFFSIPEHILPEIKPSATIFGHINKGILQGVPVGAVLGDQQAALVGQQCLTKGTAKSTYE' A
#
# COMPACT_ATOMS: atom_id res chain seq x y z
N THR A 1 -1.00 7.04 -6.77
CA THR A 1 0.20 7.82 -7.10
C THR A 1 0.38 8.04 -8.59
N MET A 2 -0.15 7.17 -9.48
CA MET A 2 0.10 7.22 -10.94
C MET A 2 1.56 6.98 -11.36
N LEU A 3 2.42 6.54 -10.45
CA LEU A 3 3.85 6.31 -10.72
C LEU A 3 4.21 4.81 -10.71
N MET A 4 3.30 3.94 -10.31
CA MET A 4 3.55 2.50 -10.21
C MET A 4 3.01 1.78 -11.46
N ASN A 5 3.84 0.94 -12.05
CA ASN A 5 3.42 0.01 -13.07
C ASN A 5 2.66 -1.17 -12.44
N ILE A 6 1.41 -1.36 -12.86
CA ILE A 6 0.51 -2.38 -12.29
C ILE A 6 0.82 -3.82 -12.72
N ARG A 7 1.70 -4.01 -13.72
CA ARG A 7 2.07 -5.35 -14.23
C ARG A 7 3.22 -5.95 -13.44
N ASP A 8 4.23 -5.16 -13.10
CA ASP A 8 5.44 -5.60 -12.40
C ASP A 8 5.53 -5.09 -10.95
N LEU A 9 4.60 -4.21 -10.53
CA LEU A 9 4.48 -3.64 -9.19
C LEU A 9 5.71 -2.81 -8.77
N LYS A 10 6.35 -2.14 -9.73
CA LYS A 10 7.50 -1.26 -9.51
C LYS A 10 7.18 0.19 -9.86
N TRP A 11 8.01 1.11 -9.38
CA TRP A 11 8.00 2.48 -9.88
C TRP A 11 8.38 2.49 -11.36
N ASP A 12 7.61 3.21 -12.16
CA ASP A 12 7.81 3.34 -13.59
C ASP A 12 8.73 4.54 -13.87
N SER A 13 9.90 4.27 -14.44
CA SER A 13 10.93 5.29 -14.68
C SER A 13 10.48 6.34 -15.70
N GLN A 14 9.69 5.96 -16.71
CA GLN A 14 9.19 6.90 -17.72
C GLN A 14 8.18 7.87 -17.10
N LEU A 15 7.31 7.37 -16.22
CA LEU A 15 6.36 8.21 -15.49
C LEU A 15 7.08 9.11 -14.48
N CYS A 16 8.09 8.59 -13.77
CA CYS A 16 8.90 9.39 -12.85
C CYS A 16 9.62 10.53 -13.59
N GLU A 17 10.22 10.26 -14.75
CA GLU A 17 10.84 11.29 -15.60
C GLU A 17 9.81 12.32 -16.10
N PHE A 18 8.65 11.86 -16.59
CA PHE A 18 7.58 12.74 -17.07
C PHE A 18 7.10 13.74 -16.00
N PHE A 19 6.96 13.28 -14.75
CA PHE A 19 6.58 14.13 -13.62
C PHE A 19 7.78 14.83 -12.95
N SER A 20 9.01 14.63 -13.44
CA SER A 20 10.25 15.15 -12.86
C SER A 20 10.46 14.76 -11.39
N ILE A 21 10.13 13.51 -11.06
CA ILE A 21 10.26 12.92 -9.72
C ILE A 21 11.49 12.00 -9.69
N PRO A 22 12.48 12.25 -8.82
CA PRO A 22 13.62 11.35 -8.65
C PRO A 22 13.18 10.01 -8.04
N GLU A 23 13.54 8.87 -8.62
CA GLU A 23 13.09 7.56 -8.11
C GLU A 23 13.60 7.25 -6.68
N HIS A 24 14.79 7.73 -6.32
CA HIS A 24 15.43 7.42 -5.03
C HIS A 24 14.70 8.00 -3.80
N ILE A 25 13.78 8.95 -3.99
CA ILE A 25 12.95 9.48 -2.90
C ILE A 25 11.67 8.68 -2.68
N LEU A 26 11.31 7.80 -3.62
CA LEU A 26 10.10 7.00 -3.54
C LEU A 26 10.28 5.86 -2.52
N PRO A 27 9.25 5.55 -1.72
CA PRO A 27 9.33 4.45 -0.78
C PRO A 27 9.39 3.10 -1.51
N GLU A 28 9.99 2.10 -0.87
CA GLU A 28 9.95 0.72 -1.36
C GLU A 28 8.50 0.20 -1.37
N ILE A 29 8.05 -0.33 -2.52
CA ILE A 29 6.74 -0.97 -2.65
C ILE A 29 6.83 -2.37 -2.02
N LYS A 30 5.94 -2.65 -1.07
CA LYS A 30 5.87 -3.95 -0.37
C LYS A 30 4.45 -4.54 -0.42
N PRO A 31 4.30 -5.87 -0.31
CA PRO A 31 2.98 -6.49 -0.16
C PRO A 31 2.25 -5.96 1.07
N SER A 32 0.95 -5.77 0.95
CA SER A 32 0.10 -5.18 2.00
C SER A 32 0.14 -5.90 3.35
N ALA A 33 0.45 -7.20 3.36
CA ALA A 33 0.59 -8.02 4.56
C ALA A 33 2.03 -8.54 4.68
N THR A 34 2.89 -7.74 5.31
CA THR A 34 4.31 -8.02 5.58
C THR A 34 4.67 -7.35 6.90
N ILE A 35 5.68 -7.85 7.63
CA ILE A 35 6.23 -7.09 8.77
C ILE A 35 7.05 -5.92 8.21
N PHE A 36 6.48 -4.71 8.28
CA PHE A 36 7.13 -3.48 7.82
C PHE A 36 8.21 -2.98 8.80
N GLY A 37 8.08 -3.35 10.06
CA GLY A 37 8.97 -2.96 11.14
C GLY A 37 8.31 -3.14 12.49
N HIS A 38 8.99 -2.70 13.55
CA HIS A 38 8.46 -2.69 14.90
C HIS A 38 8.38 -1.25 15.41
N ILE A 39 7.34 -0.94 16.16
CA ILE A 39 7.19 0.35 16.81
C ILE A 39 8.39 0.57 17.74
N ASN A 40 9.11 1.67 17.56
CA ASN A 40 10.40 1.88 18.21
C ASN A 40 10.31 2.63 19.55
N LYS A 41 9.16 3.21 19.89
CA LYS A 41 8.96 4.07 21.07
C LYS A 41 7.52 4.00 21.59
N GLY A 42 7.34 4.37 22.86
CA GLY A 42 6.03 4.48 23.50
C GLY A 42 5.46 3.15 24.01
N ILE A 43 4.19 3.16 24.41
CA ILE A 43 3.53 2.00 25.07
C ILE A 43 3.44 0.75 24.18
N LEU A 44 3.55 0.91 22.86
CA LEU A 44 3.51 -0.18 21.89
C LEU A 44 4.92 -0.55 21.39
N GLN A 45 5.99 -0.12 22.06
CA GLN A 45 7.35 -0.45 21.66
C GLN A 45 7.52 -1.97 21.47
N GLY A 46 8.09 -2.38 20.34
CA GLY A 46 8.28 -3.78 19.97
C GLY A 46 7.07 -4.44 19.30
N VAL A 47 5.90 -3.79 19.22
CA VAL A 47 4.76 -4.32 18.47
C VAL A 47 5.03 -4.22 16.97
N PRO A 48 4.82 -5.30 16.18
CA PRO A 48 5.05 -5.29 14.74
C PRO A 48 3.96 -4.52 13.99
N VAL A 49 4.37 -3.74 12.98
CA VAL A 49 3.47 -3.22 11.95
C VAL A 49 3.34 -4.29 10.88
N GLY A 50 2.29 -5.12 10.99
CA GLY A 50 2.12 -6.32 10.17
C GLY A 50 1.34 -6.14 8.86
N ALA A 51 0.65 -5.01 8.68
CA ALA A 51 -0.11 -4.73 7.47
C ALA A 51 -0.31 -3.23 7.23
N VAL A 52 -0.37 -2.84 5.96
CA VAL A 52 -0.70 -1.48 5.51
C VAL A 52 -1.56 -1.58 4.24
N LEU A 53 -2.73 -0.94 4.26
CA LEU A 53 -3.68 -0.90 3.15
C LEU A 53 -4.21 0.52 2.95
N GLY A 54 -4.54 0.88 1.72
CA GLY A 54 -5.36 2.06 1.46
C GLY A 54 -6.77 1.86 2.02
N ASP A 55 -7.42 2.94 2.43
CA ASP A 55 -8.70 2.89 3.16
C ASP A 55 -9.79 2.07 2.46
N GLN A 56 -10.10 2.38 1.19
CA GLN A 56 -11.13 1.66 0.44
C GLN A 56 -10.78 0.18 0.22
N GLN A 57 -9.50 -0.14 0.01
CA GLN A 57 -9.02 -1.51 -0.09
C GLN A 57 -9.13 -2.24 1.25
N ALA A 58 -8.86 -1.55 2.37
CA ALA A 58 -9.04 -2.08 3.71
C ALA A 58 -10.53 -2.36 3.99
N ALA A 59 -11.43 -1.46 3.60
CA ALA A 59 -12.87 -1.66 3.72
C ALA A 59 -13.38 -2.86 2.92
N LEU A 60 -12.85 -3.09 1.71
CA LEU A 60 -13.13 -4.27 0.90
C LEU A 60 -12.73 -5.57 1.62
N VAL A 61 -11.53 -5.61 2.21
CA VAL A 61 -11.04 -6.75 3.00
C VAL A 61 -11.90 -6.96 4.25
N GLY A 62 -12.24 -5.89 4.96
CA GLY A 62 -13.09 -5.94 6.16
C GLY A 62 -14.49 -6.48 5.88
N GLN A 63 -15.02 -6.25 4.67
CA GLN A 63 -16.30 -6.82 4.22
C GLN A 63 -16.18 -8.22 3.61
N GLN A 64 -15.02 -8.88 3.74
CA GLN A 64 -14.77 -10.23 3.20
C GLN A 64 -15.03 -10.37 1.69
N CYS A 65 -14.92 -9.27 0.94
CA CYS A 65 -15.05 -9.25 -0.51
C CYS A 65 -13.77 -9.78 -1.18
N LEU A 66 -13.46 -11.05 -0.94
CA LEU A 66 -12.19 -11.71 -1.31
C LEU A 66 -12.33 -12.61 -2.55
N THR A 67 -13.53 -12.70 -3.12
CA THR A 67 -13.82 -13.51 -4.30
C THR A 67 -14.21 -12.63 -5.47
N LYS A 68 -13.84 -13.05 -6.69
CA LYS A 68 -14.14 -12.31 -7.91
C LYS A 68 -15.66 -12.10 -8.04
N GLY A 69 -16.07 -10.86 -8.30
CA GLY A 69 -17.48 -10.49 -8.44
C GLY A 69 -18.13 -9.99 -7.15
N THR A 70 -17.44 -10.08 -6.00
CA THR A 70 -17.86 -9.35 -4.79
C THR A 70 -17.51 -7.87 -4.91
N ALA A 71 -18.35 -7.02 -4.32
CA ALA A 71 -18.22 -5.57 -4.40
C ALA A 71 -18.65 -4.92 -3.09
N LYS A 72 -18.10 -3.74 -2.86
CA LYS A 72 -18.26 -2.92 -1.64
C LYS A 72 -18.52 -1.49 -2.08
N SER A 73 -19.36 -0.77 -1.33
CA SER A 73 -19.52 0.69 -1.44
C SER A 73 -19.38 1.35 -0.07
N THR A 74 -18.56 2.40 0.03
CA THR A 74 -18.45 3.26 1.22
C THR A 74 -19.32 4.47 0.99
N TYR A 75 -20.19 4.76 1.96
CA TYR A 75 -20.97 5.98 1.99
C TYR A 75 -20.34 6.88 3.05
N GLU A 76 -19.91 8.05 2.63
CA GLU A 76 -19.43 9.14 3.51
C GLU A 76 -20.40 10.32 3.42
#